data_AF-A0A174ZMR7-F1
#
_entry.id   AF-A0A174ZMR7-F1
#
_cell.length_a   1.000
_cell.length_b   1.000
_cell.length_c   1.000
_cell.angle_alpha   90.00
_cell.angle_beta   90.00
_cell.angle_gamma   90.00
#
_symmetry.space_group_name_H-M   'P 1'
#
loop_
_entity.id
_entity.type
_entity.pdbx_description
1 polymer ?
#
loop_
_entity_poly.entity_id
_entity_poly.type
_entity_poly.pdbx_seq_one_letter_code
_entity_poly.pdbx_strand_id
1 'polypeptide(L)'
;MEFDKNYFEAEVREGFYVTSDIKHAWAAQLEVLSDVDKACRENGIQYFAEWGTLLGAIRHHGFIPWDDDMDICMRRPDYNRFLEAAKDIMPEGYEIFDMNTDADNDNAIARIINGRNINCDGIHLEKFHGFPYVAGIDIFPLDYIAADEEDDKFQCDLIDIVWTVEKLARNIENKCNEINLEKAPAELELRLSQVEELCGVTVDRNKSIAQQLLILVDKLSGLYTEKEADYITLMHVWLGNKNYKFPKEYYRKEIRVPFENTEIPVPVEYDAILKIKYGDYMIPVHNWDTHEYPFFVKQKKHCIDEGTQFNDYKDTYNDYIQYKEQNSAMRKAKKIIKDFNGDTHKTVLFLSYKAENWNTMDNIYKKYCQEKDIKVIVQCVPYYYKNIDGTFEKYIDGGMYPEYVTITPIEDYNYVNENPDVIVFQYPYDNYNSAGTTDPVFYSYNLASHTQKLIYIPYFRTDEIDENDMRAYTNMDAYVTMPGVVYADKVIVQSEGIKKLYIKKLTDFFGEESEDEWEDKIEAEDIGGI
;
A
#
# COMPACT_ATOMS: atom_id res chain seq x y z
N MET A 1 -10.56 11.34 12.25
CA MET A 1 -11.36 10.09 12.37
C MET A 1 -10.79 9.22 13.49
N GLU A 2 -11.52 8.21 13.97
CA GLU A 2 -11.00 7.24 14.95
C GLU A 2 -10.90 5.85 14.32
N PHE A 3 -9.79 5.15 14.56
CA PHE A 3 -9.52 3.80 14.10
C PHE A 3 -9.22 2.90 15.30
N ASP A 4 -9.74 1.69 15.29
CA ASP A 4 -9.28 0.66 16.21
C ASP A 4 -7.82 0.31 15.90
N LYS A 5 -7.03 0.01 16.93
CA LYS A 5 -5.59 -0.26 16.77
C LYS A 5 -5.29 -1.46 15.87
N ASN A 6 -6.20 -2.44 15.84
CA ASN A 6 -6.08 -3.61 14.98
C ASN A 6 -6.20 -3.24 13.48
N TYR A 7 -6.77 -2.09 13.13
CA TYR A 7 -6.85 -1.62 11.75
C TYR A 7 -5.46 -1.48 11.14
N PHE A 8 -4.49 -1.03 11.93
CA PHE A 8 -3.13 -0.78 11.48
C PHE A 8 -2.29 -2.06 11.35
N GLU A 9 -2.78 -3.20 11.84
CA GLU A 9 -2.06 -4.45 11.70
C GLU A 9 -2.03 -4.91 10.24
N ALA A 10 -0.92 -5.57 9.87
CA ALA A 10 -0.85 -6.22 8.58
C ALA A 10 -1.86 -7.39 8.53
N GLU A 11 -2.48 -7.58 7.38
CA GLU A 11 -3.51 -8.59 7.18
C GLU A 11 -3.40 -9.23 5.80
N VAL A 12 -4.02 -10.40 5.62
CA VAL A 12 -4.26 -10.95 4.28
C VAL A 12 -5.72 -10.75 3.93
N ARG A 13 -5.97 -10.06 2.81
CA ARG A 13 -7.31 -9.80 2.26
C ARG A 13 -7.34 -10.33 0.82
N GLU A 14 -8.26 -11.25 0.51
CA GLU A 14 -8.35 -11.92 -0.81
C GLU A 14 -6.99 -12.50 -1.27
N GLY A 15 -6.30 -13.21 -0.37
CA GLY A 15 -5.00 -13.82 -0.68
C GLY A 15 -3.82 -12.85 -0.80
N PHE A 16 -4.05 -11.54 -0.75
CA PHE A 16 -3.01 -10.51 -0.85
C PHE A 16 -2.61 -9.98 0.54
N TYR A 17 -1.30 -9.91 0.81
CA TYR A 17 -0.76 -9.40 2.07
C TYR A 17 -0.71 -7.87 2.05
N VAL A 18 -1.54 -7.22 2.86
CA VAL A 18 -1.58 -5.77 3.08
C VAL A 18 -0.68 -5.42 4.24
N THR A 19 0.31 -4.54 4.00
CA THR A 19 1.29 -4.17 5.04
C THR A 19 0.70 -3.14 6.01
N SER A 20 1.25 -3.08 7.23
CA SER A 20 0.91 -2.04 8.20
C SER A 20 1.14 -0.63 7.64
N ASP A 21 2.21 -0.41 6.86
CA ASP A 21 2.49 0.89 6.23
C ASP A 21 1.40 1.30 5.24
N ILE A 22 0.85 0.36 4.46
CA ILE A 22 -0.31 0.60 3.59
C ILE A 22 -1.55 0.94 4.42
N LYS A 23 -1.80 0.24 5.55
CA LYS A 23 -2.92 0.58 6.45
C LYS A 23 -2.82 2.02 6.98
N HIS A 24 -1.61 2.49 7.34
CA HIS A 24 -1.39 3.88 7.75
C HIS A 24 -1.63 4.85 6.59
N ALA A 25 -1.20 4.51 5.37
CA ALA A 25 -1.45 5.31 4.17
C ALA A 25 -2.96 5.46 3.87
N TRP A 26 -3.70 4.35 3.91
CA TRP A 26 -5.16 4.33 3.76
C TRP A 26 -5.84 5.16 4.85
N ALA A 27 -5.43 5.04 6.12
CA ALA A 27 -5.98 5.87 7.20
C ALA A 27 -5.76 7.37 6.97
N ALA A 28 -4.57 7.75 6.50
CA ALA A 28 -4.26 9.14 6.15
C ALA A 28 -5.15 9.65 5.01
N GLN A 29 -5.35 8.86 3.95
CA GLN A 29 -6.24 9.21 2.85
C GLN A 29 -7.70 9.29 3.28
N LEU A 30 -8.16 8.42 4.18
CA LEU A 30 -9.50 8.51 4.77
C LEU A 30 -9.68 9.78 5.60
N GLU A 31 -8.64 10.25 6.30
CA GLU A 31 -8.68 11.55 6.98
C GLU A 31 -8.83 12.70 5.96
N VAL A 32 -8.09 12.66 4.85
CA VAL A 32 -8.27 13.60 3.72
C VAL A 32 -9.70 13.53 3.18
N LEU A 33 -10.24 12.32 2.96
CA LEU A 33 -11.59 12.13 2.44
C LEU A 33 -12.64 12.71 3.38
N SER A 34 -12.48 12.52 4.69
CA SER A 34 -13.40 13.05 5.70
C SER A 34 -13.45 14.58 5.66
N ASP A 35 -12.29 15.24 5.54
CA ASP A 35 -12.23 16.70 5.44
C ASP A 35 -12.79 17.21 4.10
N VAL A 36 -12.51 16.51 2.99
CA VAL A 36 -13.10 16.80 1.67
C VAL A 36 -14.62 16.63 1.69
N ASP A 37 -15.12 15.52 2.23
CA ASP A 37 -16.55 15.22 2.31
C ASP A 37 -17.29 16.31 3.08
N LYS A 38 -16.74 16.70 4.24
CA LYS A 38 -17.29 17.79 5.04
C LYS A 38 -17.33 19.10 4.25
N ALA A 39 -16.22 19.49 3.62
CA ALA A 39 -16.14 20.71 2.83
C ALA A 39 -17.14 20.69 1.66
N CYS A 40 -17.25 19.57 0.94
CA CYS A 40 -18.18 19.40 -0.16
C CYS A 40 -19.64 19.50 0.29
N ARG A 41 -20.01 18.80 1.38
CA ARG A 41 -21.38 18.83 1.93
C ARG A 41 -21.79 20.23 2.40
N GLU A 42 -20.90 20.95 3.09
CA GLU A 42 -21.18 22.30 3.59
C GLU A 42 -21.32 23.34 2.46
N ASN A 43 -20.71 23.07 1.30
CA ASN A 43 -20.73 23.99 0.14
C ASN A 43 -21.63 23.51 -1.01
N GLY A 44 -22.38 22.41 -0.82
CA GLY A 44 -23.25 21.84 -1.85
C GLY A 44 -22.50 21.48 -3.14
N ILE A 45 -21.31 20.90 -3.00
CA ILE A 45 -20.49 20.35 -4.08
C ILE A 45 -20.70 18.84 -4.06
N GLN A 46 -21.14 18.29 -5.19
CA GLN A 46 -21.35 16.85 -5.33
C GLN A 46 -20.11 16.16 -5.91
N TYR A 47 -19.72 15.06 -5.28
CA TYR A 47 -18.65 14.18 -5.76
C TYR A 47 -19.08 12.72 -5.62
N PHE A 48 -18.38 11.84 -6.33
CA PHE A 48 -18.60 10.40 -6.30
C PHE A 48 -17.25 9.68 -6.18
N ALA A 49 -17.22 8.49 -5.58
CA ALA A 49 -16.09 7.58 -5.73
C ALA A 49 -15.86 7.25 -7.20
N GLU A 50 -14.60 7.08 -7.60
CA GLU A 50 -14.21 6.74 -8.97
C GLU A 50 -13.16 5.61 -8.97
N TRP A 51 -12.90 5.02 -10.14
CA TRP A 51 -11.84 4.03 -10.38
C TRP A 51 -11.80 2.89 -9.35
N GLY A 52 -10.61 2.61 -8.79
CA GLY A 52 -10.38 1.57 -7.77
C GLY A 52 -11.19 1.82 -6.51
N THR A 53 -11.40 3.09 -6.15
CA THR A 53 -12.20 3.49 -4.98
C THR A 53 -13.69 3.12 -5.15
N LEU A 54 -14.30 3.39 -6.31
CA LEU A 54 -15.68 2.98 -6.59
C LEU A 54 -15.84 1.46 -6.60
N LEU A 55 -14.90 0.77 -7.26
CA LEU A 55 -14.90 -0.69 -7.33
C LEU A 55 -14.72 -1.32 -5.93
N GLY A 56 -13.79 -0.79 -5.13
CA GLY A 56 -13.53 -1.19 -3.76
C GLY A 56 -14.74 -0.97 -2.85
N ALA A 57 -15.38 0.20 -2.94
CA ALA A 57 -16.58 0.51 -2.15
C ALA A 57 -17.71 -0.52 -2.34
N ILE A 58 -17.93 -0.96 -3.58
CA ILE A 58 -19.00 -1.92 -3.90
C ILE A 58 -18.58 -3.37 -3.61
N ARG A 59 -17.37 -3.77 -3.99
CA ARG A 59 -16.92 -5.17 -3.92
C ARG A 59 -16.36 -5.57 -2.55
N HIS A 60 -15.60 -4.68 -1.91
CA HIS A 60 -14.88 -4.97 -0.67
C HIS A 60 -15.38 -4.16 0.53
N HIS A 61 -16.30 -3.21 0.33
CA HIS A 61 -16.72 -2.25 1.35
C HIS A 61 -15.54 -1.45 1.92
N GLY A 62 -14.55 -1.15 1.08
CA GLY A 62 -13.29 -0.53 1.47
C GLY A 62 -12.26 -0.58 0.34
N PHE A 63 -10.98 -0.48 0.68
CA PHE A 63 -9.91 -0.56 -0.30
C PHE A 63 -9.81 -1.94 -0.95
N ILE A 64 -9.46 -1.95 -2.23
CA ILE A 64 -8.99 -3.15 -2.90
C ILE A 64 -7.61 -3.50 -2.31
N PRO A 65 -7.31 -4.77 -1.96
CA PRO A 65 -6.12 -5.12 -1.18
C PRO A 65 -4.78 -4.65 -1.78
N TRP A 66 -4.68 -4.70 -3.11
CA TRP A 66 -3.47 -4.33 -3.86
C TRP A 66 -3.47 -2.86 -4.30
N ASP A 67 -4.39 -2.04 -3.81
CA ASP A 67 -4.56 -0.63 -4.18
C ASP A 67 -4.05 0.28 -3.06
N ASP A 68 -3.50 1.44 -3.40
CA ASP A 68 -2.83 2.35 -2.46
C ASP A 68 -3.20 3.83 -2.65
N ASP A 69 -4.05 4.16 -3.62
CA ASP A 69 -4.58 5.50 -3.81
C ASP A 69 -6.10 5.59 -3.68
N MET A 70 -6.60 6.82 -3.78
CA MET A 70 -8.02 7.14 -3.69
C MET A 70 -8.42 8.12 -4.78
N ASP A 71 -9.51 7.78 -5.46
CA ASP A 71 -10.04 8.52 -6.59
C ASP A 71 -11.48 8.92 -6.35
N ILE A 72 -11.75 10.21 -6.58
CA ILE A 72 -13.10 10.75 -6.65
C ILE A 72 -13.31 11.45 -7.98
N CYS A 73 -14.55 11.61 -8.39
CA CYS A 73 -14.90 12.40 -9.55
C CYS A 73 -16.01 13.41 -9.23
N MET A 74 -16.01 14.50 -10.01
CA MET A 74 -17.00 15.56 -9.90
C MET A 74 -17.49 15.93 -11.30
N ARG A 75 -18.79 16.22 -11.44
CA ARG A 75 -19.30 16.82 -12.69
C ARG A 75 -18.61 18.15 -12.92
N ARG A 76 -18.29 18.49 -14.18
CA ARG A 76 -17.53 19.71 -14.54
C ARG A 76 -17.93 20.99 -13.77
N PRO A 77 -19.23 21.32 -13.57
CA PRO A 77 -19.60 22.49 -12.77
C PRO A 77 -19.17 22.40 -11.29
N ASP A 78 -19.31 21.24 -10.67
CA ASP A 78 -18.91 21.01 -9.27
C ASP A 78 -17.39 20.92 -9.14
N TYR A 79 -16.70 20.32 -10.12
CA TYR A 79 -15.24 20.31 -10.21
C TYR A 79 -14.67 21.74 -10.22
N ASN A 80 -15.16 22.59 -11.12
CA ASN A 80 -14.71 23.98 -11.23
C ASN A 80 -15.01 24.77 -9.93
N ARG A 81 -16.20 24.59 -9.36
CA ARG A 81 -16.57 25.20 -8.07
C ARG A 81 -15.64 24.76 -6.94
N PHE A 82 -15.27 23.48 -6.91
CA PHE A 82 -14.34 22.95 -5.91
C PHE A 82 -12.96 23.57 -6.07
N LEU A 83 -12.38 23.60 -7.28
CA LEU A 83 -11.06 24.19 -7.51
C LEU A 83 -11.01 25.67 -7.10
N GLU A 84 -12.06 26.43 -7.40
CA GLU A 84 -12.15 27.84 -7.02
C GLU A 84 -12.26 28.03 -5.50
N ALA A 85 -13.00 27.17 -4.81
CA ALA A 85 -13.31 27.32 -3.39
C ALA A 85 -12.35 26.58 -2.44
N ALA A 86 -11.62 25.57 -2.92
CA ALA A 86 -10.89 24.62 -2.09
C ALA A 86 -9.93 25.28 -1.09
N LYS A 87 -9.23 26.33 -1.51
CA LYS A 87 -8.33 27.10 -0.63
C LYS A 87 -9.04 27.72 0.58
N ASP A 88 -10.32 28.08 0.44
CA ASP A 88 -11.10 28.75 1.47
C ASP A 88 -11.94 27.77 2.31
N ILE A 89 -12.33 26.63 1.72
CA ILE A 89 -13.23 25.65 2.37
C ILE A 89 -12.50 24.47 3.01
N MET A 90 -11.28 24.18 2.59
CA MET A 90 -10.47 23.09 3.17
C MET A 90 -9.78 23.58 4.46
N PRO A 91 -9.53 22.68 5.43
CA PRO A 91 -8.79 23.05 6.64
C PRO A 91 -7.37 23.55 6.34
N GLU A 92 -6.80 24.30 7.28
CA GLU A 92 -5.41 24.74 7.21
C GLU A 92 -4.46 23.55 7.06
N GLY A 93 -3.47 23.70 6.17
CA GLY A 93 -2.46 22.67 5.84
C GLY A 93 -2.77 21.89 4.56
N TYR A 94 -4.02 21.85 4.10
CA TYR A 94 -4.34 21.26 2.80
C TYR A 94 -4.00 22.19 1.65
N GLU A 95 -3.61 21.60 0.52
CA GLU A 95 -3.35 22.31 -0.71
C GLU A 95 -3.96 21.58 -1.91
N ILE A 96 -4.40 22.34 -2.91
CA ILE A 96 -4.73 21.81 -4.22
C ILE A 96 -3.43 21.66 -5.00
N PHE A 97 -3.25 20.51 -5.62
CA PHE A 97 -2.23 20.21 -6.60
C PHE A 97 -2.90 20.02 -7.96
N ASP A 98 -2.74 20.97 -8.88
CA ASP A 98 -3.38 20.94 -10.19
C ASP A 98 -2.53 21.66 -11.25
N MET A 99 -2.94 21.59 -12.51
CA MET A 99 -2.24 22.27 -13.61
C MET A 99 -2.22 23.80 -13.51
N ASN A 100 -3.08 24.42 -12.70
CA ASN A 100 -3.15 25.88 -12.56
C ASN A 100 -2.09 26.40 -11.59
N THR A 101 -1.85 25.67 -10.49
CA THR A 101 -0.87 26.04 -9.47
C THR A 101 0.50 25.39 -9.67
N ASP A 102 0.54 24.25 -10.35
CA ASP A 102 1.73 23.40 -10.45
C ASP A 102 2.20 23.28 -11.90
N ALA A 103 3.14 24.15 -12.30
CA ALA A 103 3.64 24.21 -13.66
C ALA A 103 4.32 22.92 -14.13
N ASP A 104 4.84 22.10 -13.21
CA ASP A 104 5.51 20.82 -13.51
C ASP A 104 4.56 19.62 -13.42
N ASN A 105 3.27 19.85 -13.16
CA ASN A 105 2.25 18.82 -13.20
C ASN A 105 1.76 18.60 -14.64
N ASP A 106 1.95 17.39 -15.16
CA ASP A 106 1.54 16.99 -16.51
C ASP A 106 0.18 16.28 -16.55
N ASN A 107 -0.44 16.08 -15.38
CA ASN A 107 -1.72 15.40 -15.30
C ASN A 107 -2.87 16.40 -15.45
N ALA A 108 -3.83 16.07 -16.30
CA ALA A 108 -5.06 16.86 -16.50
C ALA A 108 -6.11 16.65 -15.38
N ILE A 109 -5.67 16.36 -14.16
CA ILE A 109 -6.50 16.11 -12.98
C ILE A 109 -6.04 17.01 -11.83
N ALA A 110 -6.91 17.21 -10.85
CA ALA A 110 -6.56 17.86 -9.60
C ALA A 110 -6.39 16.83 -8.50
N ARG A 111 -5.59 17.16 -7.49
CA ARG A 111 -5.44 16.37 -6.27
C ARG A 111 -5.55 17.30 -5.07
N ILE A 112 -6.24 16.85 -4.03
CA ILE A 112 -6.18 17.50 -2.73
C ILE A 112 -5.15 16.78 -1.87
N ILE A 113 -4.13 17.49 -1.41
CA ILE A 113 -3.01 16.93 -0.64
C ILE A 113 -2.98 17.51 0.77
N ASN A 114 -2.55 16.70 1.74
CA ASN A 114 -2.45 17.08 3.16
C ASN A 114 -1.22 17.96 3.49
N GLY A 115 -0.50 18.43 2.48
CA GLY A 115 0.65 19.33 2.58
C GLY A 115 1.63 19.12 1.43
N ARG A 116 2.59 20.04 1.25
CA ARG A 116 3.61 19.98 0.18
C ARG A 116 4.89 19.24 0.56
N ASN A 117 5.07 18.98 1.84
CA ASN A 117 6.30 18.45 2.40
C ASN A 117 5.99 17.29 3.33
N ILE A 118 6.94 16.37 3.43
CA ILE A 118 6.95 15.33 4.45
C ILE A 118 6.98 16.02 5.82
N ASN A 119 6.12 15.58 6.72
CA ASN A 119 5.91 16.21 8.01
C ASN A 119 5.90 15.18 9.14
N CYS A 120 6.89 15.27 10.02
CA CYS A 120 7.04 14.39 11.18
C CYS A 120 6.62 15.08 12.50
N ASP A 121 5.96 16.24 12.43
CA ASP A 121 5.47 16.95 13.62
C ASP A 121 4.34 16.14 14.27
N GLY A 122 4.33 16.10 15.61
CA GLY A 122 3.36 15.29 16.36
C GLY A 122 1.90 15.61 16.04
N ILE A 123 1.55 16.87 15.76
CA ILE A 123 0.19 17.27 15.37
C ILE A 123 -0.19 16.69 14.00
N HIS A 124 0.76 16.69 13.04
CA HIS A 124 0.53 16.10 11.73
C HIS A 124 0.36 14.59 11.84
N LEU A 125 1.29 13.93 12.53
CA LEU A 125 1.25 12.48 12.69
C LEU A 125 -0.01 12.03 13.44
N GLU A 126 -0.44 12.75 14.48
CA GLU A 126 -1.70 12.44 15.18
C GLU A 126 -2.91 12.55 14.26
N LYS A 127 -2.99 13.60 13.42
CA LYS A 127 -4.09 13.77 12.47
C LYS A 127 -4.09 12.70 11.37
N PHE A 128 -2.92 12.39 10.81
CA PHE A 128 -2.75 11.47 9.69
C PHE A 128 -2.27 10.09 10.14
N HIS A 129 -2.65 9.68 11.35
CA HIS A 129 -2.51 8.31 11.84
C HIS A 129 -1.10 7.74 11.71
N GLY A 130 -0.09 8.52 12.06
CA GLY A 130 1.33 8.13 12.02
C GLY A 130 1.97 8.19 10.62
N PHE A 131 1.25 8.64 9.60
CA PHE A 131 1.76 8.73 8.23
C PHE A 131 2.46 10.08 7.99
N PRO A 132 3.79 10.11 7.75
CA PRO A 132 4.55 11.36 7.62
C PRO A 132 4.56 11.91 6.19
N TYR A 133 4.17 11.09 5.21
CA TYR A 133 4.29 11.43 3.79
C TYR A 133 3.09 12.26 3.32
N VAL A 134 3.27 12.92 2.19
CA VAL A 134 2.17 13.62 1.51
C VAL A 134 1.16 12.58 1.03
N ALA A 135 -0.03 12.60 1.63
CA ALA A 135 -1.20 11.83 1.22
C ALA A 135 -2.18 12.76 0.50
N GLY A 136 -2.91 12.22 -0.47
CA GLY A 136 -3.93 12.97 -1.18
C GLY A 136 -4.95 12.08 -1.87
N ILE A 137 -5.95 12.74 -2.45
CA ILE A 137 -7.04 12.11 -3.20
C ILE A 137 -7.12 12.76 -4.57
N ASP A 138 -7.14 11.94 -5.61
CA ASP A 138 -7.30 12.38 -6.99
C ASP A 138 -8.74 12.75 -7.30
N ILE A 139 -8.90 13.85 -8.04
CA ILE A 139 -10.19 14.46 -8.38
C ILE A 139 -10.29 14.53 -9.90
N PHE A 140 -11.12 13.66 -10.45
CA PHE A 140 -11.34 13.57 -11.88
C PHE A 140 -12.52 14.43 -12.34
N PRO A 141 -12.35 15.27 -13.36
CA PRO A 141 -13.46 15.98 -13.96
C PRO A 141 -14.27 15.05 -14.87
N LEU A 142 -15.57 14.99 -14.64
CA LEU A 142 -16.53 14.39 -15.57
C LEU A 142 -17.02 15.44 -16.57
N ASP A 143 -16.69 15.21 -17.83
CA ASP A 143 -16.91 16.10 -18.97
C ASP A 143 -18.08 15.67 -19.83
N TYR A 144 -18.81 16.64 -20.36
CA TYR A 144 -19.96 16.40 -21.22
C TYR A 144 -19.51 16.19 -22.67
N ILE A 145 -20.07 15.16 -23.31
CA ILE A 145 -19.77 14.83 -24.71
C ILE A 145 -20.72 15.61 -25.61
N ALA A 146 -20.21 16.21 -26.68
CA ALA A 146 -21.03 16.87 -27.69
C ALA A 146 -22.16 15.94 -28.18
N ALA A 147 -23.37 16.48 -28.35
CA ALA A 147 -24.50 15.70 -28.86
C ALA A 147 -24.34 15.29 -30.34
N ASP A 148 -23.64 16.11 -31.13
CA ASP A 148 -23.34 15.84 -32.53
C ASP A 148 -21.97 15.15 -32.69
N GLU A 149 -21.90 14.13 -33.54
CA GLU A 149 -20.68 13.34 -33.74
C GLU A 149 -19.56 14.12 -34.45
N GLU A 150 -19.89 15.06 -35.33
CA GLU A 150 -18.88 15.91 -35.99
C GLU A 150 -18.28 16.89 -34.99
N ASP A 151 -19.11 17.43 -34.10
CA ASP A 151 -18.70 18.30 -33.00
C ASP A 151 -17.83 17.55 -31.97
N ASP A 152 -18.20 16.34 -31.54
CA ASP A 152 -17.37 15.50 -30.65
C ASP A 152 -16.02 15.20 -31.29
N LYS A 153 -16.05 14.82 -32.57
CA LYS A 153 -14.82 14.54 -33.31
C LYS A 153 -13.94 15.78 -33.38
N PHE A 154 -14.51 16.94 -33.69
CA PHE A 154 -13.77 18.20 -33.75
C PHE A 154 -13.16 18.57 -32.40
N GLN A 155 -13.91 18.45 -31.30
CA GLN A 155 -13.42 18.68 -29.95
C GLN A 155 -12.25 17.75 -29.62
N CYS A 156 -12.38 16.44 -29.90
CA CYS A 156 -11.34 15.45 -29.63
C CYS A 156 -10.09 15.69 -30.48
N ASP A 157 -10.25 15.95 -31.78
CA ASP A 157 -9.12 16.26 -32.68
C ASP A 157 -8.38 17.53 -32.19
N LEU A 158 -9.11 18.53 -31.70
CA LEU A 158 -8.51 19.75 -31.16
C LEU A 158 -7.74 19.46 -29.86
N ILE A 159 -8.32 18.71 -28.93
CA ILE A 159 -7.65 18.31 -27.69
C ILE A 159 -6.37 17.52 -28.00
N ASP A 160 -6.43 16.54 -28.90
CA ASP A 160 -5.28 15.73 -29.29
C ASP A 160 -4.15 16.58 -29.89
N ILE A 161 -4.50 17.56 -30.73
CA ILE A 161 -3.54 18.52 -31.28
C ILE A 161 -2.89 19.31 -30.14
N VAL A 162 -3.68 19.97 -29.29
CA VAL A 162 -3.14 20.81 -28.21
C VAL A 162 -2.27 19.99 -27.26
N TRP A 163 -2.72 18.80 -26.87
CA TRP A 163 -1.97 17.91 -25.98
C TRP A 163 -0.67 17.41 -26.62
N THR A 164 -0.65 17.16 -27.93
CA THR A 164 0.58 16.80 -28.65
C THR A 164 1.59 17.95 -28.64
N VAL A 165 1.12 19.20 -28.79
CA VAL A 165 1.99 20.40 -28.71
C VAL A 165 2.46 20.64 -27.29
N GLU A 166 1.60 20.40 -26.30
CA GLU A 166 1.94 20.45 -24.87
C GLU A 166 3.10 19.51 -24.55
N LYS A 167 3.01 18.23 -24.92
CA LYS A 167 4.08 17.25 -24.69
C LYS A 167 5.41 17.65 -25.35
N LEU A 168 5.34 18.23 -26.56
CA LEU A 168 6.54 18.77 -27.22
C LEU A 168 7.12 19.94 -26.43
N ALA A 169 6.29 20.88 -25.98
CA ALA A 169 6.71 22.01 -25.15
C ALA A 169 7.35 21.53 -23.85
N ARG A 170 6.72 20.58 -23.15
CA ARG A 170 7.21 20.00 -21.90
C ARG A 170 8.59 19.37 -22.07
N ASN A 171 8.76 18.54 -23.10
CA ASN A 171 10.04 17.89 -23.35
C ASN A 171 11.17 18.89 -23.67
N ILE A 172 10.84 20.02 -24.33
CA ILE A 172 11.81 21.10 -24.57
C ILE A 172 12.14 21.83 -23.26
N GLU A 173 11.13 22.19 -22.46
CA GLU A 173 11.28 22.86 -21.16
C GLU A 173 12.14 22.02 -20.20
N ASN A 174 11.90 20.71 -20.15
CA ASN A 174 12.63 19.75 -19.32
C ASN A 174 14.00 19.32 -19.90
N LYS A 175 14.35 19.78 -21.11
CA LYS A 175 15.60 19.41 -21.81
C LYS A 175 15.78 17.89 -21.96
N CYS A 176 14.71 17.18 -22.33
CA CYS A 176 14.77 15.74 -22.51
C CYS A 176 15.74 15.35 -23.64
N ASN A 177 16.65 14.41 -23.36
CA ASN A 177 17.77 14.02 -24.24
C ASN A 177 17.34 13.30 -25.54
N GLU A 178 16.07 12.90 -25.66
CA GLU A 178 15.55 12.11 -26.78
C GLU A 178 15.09 12.98 -27.97
N ILE A 179 15.07 14.30 -27.81
CA ILE A 179 14.62 15.23 -28.86
C ILE A 179 15.82 15.91 -29.52
N ASN A 180 15.75 16.09 -30.84
CA ASN A 180 16.66 16.97 -31.56
C ASN A 180 16.37 18.44 -31.19
N LEU A 181 17.00 18.91 -30.11
CA LEU A 181 16.83 20.25 -29.54
C LEU A 181 17.18 21.39 -30.52
N GLU A 182 17.91 21.14 -31.61
CA GLU A 182 18.22 22.18 -32.59
C GLU A 182 17.02 22.56 -33.47
N LYS A 183 16.11 21.61 -33.75
CA LYS A 183 14.94 21.82 -34.62
C LYS A 183 13.64 21.98 -33.85
N ALA A 184 13.58 21.43 -32.64
CA ALA A 184 12.38 21.38 -31.81
C ALA A 184 11.79 22.77 -31.50
N PRO A 185 12.56 23.85 -31.25
CA PRO A 185 11.98 25.17 -30.98
C PRO A 185 11.24 25.78 -32.18
N ALA A 186 11.77 25.60 -33.40
CA ALA A 186 11.14 26.13 -34.61
C ALA A 186 9.86 25.34 -34.96
N GLU A 187 9.88 24.02 -34.72
CA GLU A 187 8.71 23.17 -34.85
C GLU A 187 7.63 23.53 -33.82
N LEU A 188 8.03 23.77 -32.56
CA LEU A 188 7.13 24.20 -31.50
C LEU A 188 6.45 25.51 -31.88
N GLU A 189 7.19 26.53 -32.33
CA GLU A 189 6.58 27.82 -32.69
C GLU A 189 5.58 27.71 -33.85
N LEU A 190 5.87 26.87 -34.86
CA LEU A 190 4.94 26.60 -35.95
C LEU A 190 3.64 25.96 -35.44
N ARG A 191 3.75 24.95 -34.59
CA ARG A 191 2.59 24.25 -34.02
C ARG A 191 1.81 25.14 -33.04
N LEU A 192 2.50 25.99 -32.27
CA LEU A 192 1.86 26.98 -31.39
C LEU A 192 1.02 27.97 -32.18
N SER A 193 1.55 28.51 -33.28
CA SER A 193 0.81 29.42 -34.15
C SER A 193 -0.49 28.79 -34.68
N GLN A 194 -0.45 27.49 -34.99
CA GLN A 194 -1.66 26.75 -35.40
C GLN A 194 -2.65 26.56 -34.25
N VAL A 195 -2.18 26.25 -33.04
CA VAL A 195 -3.03 26.15 -31.86
C VAL A 195 -3.71 27.49 -31.54
N GLU A 196 -2.96 28.60 -31.61
CA GLU A 196 -3.49 29.95 -31.41
C GLU A 196 -4.57 30.31 -32.43
N GLU A 197 -4.37 29.97 -33.70
CA GLU A 197 -5.35 30.19 -34.78
C GLU A 197 -6.60 29.31 -34.59
N LEU A 198 -6.42 28.01 -34.35
CA LEU A 198 -7.52 27.04 -34.22
C LEU A 198 -8.37 27.29 -32.98
N CYS A 199 -7.75 27.63 -31.85
CA CYS A 199 -8.44 27.81 -30.57
C CYS A 199 -8.82 29.27 -30.30
N GLY A 200 -8.33 30.23 -31.12
CA GLY A 200 -8.55 31.66 -30.89
C GLY A 200 -7.92 32.17 -29.58
N VAL A 201 -6.78 31.61 -29.19
CA VAL A 201 -6.07 31.95 -27.95
C VAL A 201 -4.73 32.63 -28.23
N THR A 202 -4.11 33.16 -27.18
CA THR A 202 -2.72 33.65 -27.23
C THR A 202 -1.92 33.01 -26.11
N VAL A 203 -0.79 32.40 -26.45
CA VAL A 203 0.13 31.75 -25.51
C VAL A 203 1.28 32.71 -25.17
N ASP A 204 1.49 32.98 -23.89
CA ASP A 204 2.59 33.83 -23.42
C ASP A 204 3.90 33.04 -23.42
N ARG A 205 4.79 33.32 -24.37
CA ARG A 205 6.11 32.67 -24.50
C ARG A 205 7.05 32.96 -23.33
N ASN A 206 6.71 33.90 -22.43
CA ASN A 206 7.51 34.21 -21.24
C ASN A 206 7.13 33.38 -20.01
N LYS A 207 6.09 32.54 -20.10
CA LYS A 207 5.66 31.60 -19.07
C LYS A 207 5.83 30.16 -19.58
N SER A 208 5.60 29.17 -18.73
CA SER A 208 5.56 27.77 -19.19
C SER A 208 4.49 27.63 -20.26
N ILE A 209 4.92 27.21 -21.44
CA ILE A 209 4.05 26.97 -22.60
C ILE A 209 3.30 25.66 -22.34
N ALA A 210 3.98 24.64 -21.83
CA ALA A 210 3.37 23.36 -21.48
C ALA A 210 2.18 23.56 -20.53
N GLN A 211 2.38 24.29 -19.42
CA GLN A 211 1.31 24.57 -18.46
C GLN A 211 0.10 25.29 -19.11
N GLN A 212 0.35 26.31 -19.94
CA GLN A 212 -0.73 27.05 -20.63
C GLN A 212 -1.53 26.16 -21.58
N LEU A 213 -0.85 25.25 -22.29
CA LEU A 213 -1.50 24.30 -23.20
C LEU A 213 -2.25 23.22 -22.44
N LEU A 214 -1.76 22.76 -21.28
CA LEU A 214 -2.49 21.82 -20.43
C LEU A 214 -3.77 22.43 -19.86
N ILE A 215 -3.72 23.70 -19.41
CA ILE A 215 -4.92 24.46 -19.01
C ILE A 215 -5.90 24.60 -20.19
N LEU A 216 -5.39 24.76 -21.42
CA LEU A 216 -6.22 24.79 -22.61
C LEU A 216 -6.87 23.43 -22.89
N VAL A 217 -6.14 22.32 -22.71
CA VAL A 217 -6.68 20.96 -22.80
C VAL A 217 -7.84 20.75 -21.82
N ASP A 218 -7.72 21.17 -20.56
CA ASP A 218 -8.81 21.07 -19.57
C ASP A 218 -10.04 21.90 -19.97
N LYS A 219 -9.82 23.15 -20.44
CA LYS A 219 -10.90 24.01 -20.95
C LYS A 219 -11.61 23.40 -22.15
N LEU A 220 -10.86 22.82 -23.09
CA LEU A 220 -11.41 22.14 -24.26
C LEU A 220 -12.16 20.87 -23.85
N SER A 221 -11.71 20.16 -22.81
CA SER A 221 -12.39 18.99 -22.27
C SER A 221 -13.76 19.36 -21.68
N GLY A 222 -13.83 20.49 -20.97
CA GLY A 222 -15.07 21.03 -20.39
C GLY A 222 -15.90 21.94 -21.33
N LEU A 223 -15.74 21.84 -22.65
CA LEU A 223 -16.34 22.78 -23.62
C LEU A 223 -17.88 22.74 -23.64
N TYR A 224 -18.47 21.54 -23.51
CA TYR A 224 -19.91 21.34 -23.56
C TYR A 224 -20.53 21.33 -22.16
N THR A 225 -21.80 21.75 -22.08
CA THR A 225 -22.55 21.80 -20.82
C THR A 225 -23.56 20.66 -20.70
N GLU A 226 -24.10 20.49 -19.49
CA GLU A 226 -25.15 19.49 -19.21
C GLU A 226 -26.38 19.59 -20.12
N LYS A 227 -26.70 20.79 -20.62
CA LYS A 227 -27.86 21.02 -21.49
C LYS A 227 -27.60 20.62 -22.95
N GLU A 228 -26.34 20.50 -23.34
CA GLU A 228 -25.89 20.29 -24.72
C GLU A 228 -25.44 18.84 -24.98
N ALA A 229 -25.49 18.00 -23.95
CA ALA A 229 -25.00 16.63 -23.98
C ALA A 229 -26.01 15.64 -23.39
N ASP A 230 -26.02 14.41 -23.88
CA ASP A 230 -26.75 13.29 -23.26
C ASP A 230 -25.81 12.35 -22.48
N TYR A 231 -24.51 12.41 -22.78
CA TYR A 231 -23.48 11.57 -22.20
C TYR A 231 -22.41 12.38 -21.49
N ILE A 232 -21.80 11.75 -20.50
CA ILE A 232 -20.69 12.26 -19.71
C ILE A 232 -19.54 11.24 -19.72
N THR A 233 -18.30 11.69 -19.56
CA THR A 233 -17.10 10.85 -19.60
C THR A 233 -15.94 11.45 -18.81
N LEU A 234 -14.86 10.69 -18.67
CA LEU A 234 -13.54 11.23 -18.39
C LEU A 234 -12.86 11.51 -19.73
N MET A 235 -12.68 12.78 -20.11
CA MET A 235 -12.25 13.15 -21.47
C MET A 235 -10.91 12.50 -21.86
N HIS A 236 -9.96 12.43 -20.93
CA HIS A 236 -8.66 11.78 -21.16
C HIS A 236 -8.77 10.29 -21.51
N VAL A 237 -9.81 9.59 -21.05
CA VAL A 237 -10.09 8.19 -21.43
C VAL A 237 -10.87 8.15 -22.74
N TRP A 238 -11.82 9.04 -22.92
CA TRP A 238 -12.67 9.14 -24.12
C TRP A 238 -11.88 9.28 -25.42
N LEU A 239 -10.78 10.05 -25.39
CA LEU A 239 -9.89 10.24 -26.55
C LEU A 239 -9.35 8.90 -27.08
N GLY A 240 -8.97 7.98 -26.20
CA GLY A 240 -8.43 6.67 -26.56
C GLY A 240 -9.48 5.54 -26.62
N ASN A 241 -10.60 5.69 -25.92
CA ASN A 241 -11.64 4.65 -25.82
C ASN A 241 -13.04 5.25 -25.91
N LYS A 242 -13.60 5.25 -27.13
CA LYS A 242 -14.95 5.74 -27.44
C LYS A 242 -16.10 4.89 -26.88
N ASN A 243 -15.80 3.83 -26.11
CA ASN A 243 -16.81 3.11 -25.33
C ASN A 243 -16.90 3.62 -23.89
N TYR A 244 -15.94 4.42 -23.42
CA TYR A 244 -15.93 4.98 -22.07
C TYR A 244 -16.84 6.21 -21.99
N LYS A 245 -18.15 5.99 -22.01
CA LYS A 245 -19.16 7.04 -21.85
C LYS A 245 -20.34 6.54 -21.05
N PHE A 246 -21.00 7.45 -20.34
CA PHE A 246 -22.11 7.13 -19.46
C PHE A 246 -23.27 8.09 -19.74
N PRO A 247 -24.54 7.65 -19.72
CA PRO A 247 -25.67 8.59 -19.69
C PRO A 247 -25.47 9.58 -18.54
N LYS A 248 -25.58 10.88 -18.79
CA LYS A 248 -25.31 11.91 -17.76
C LYS A 248 -26.14 11.75 -16.49
N GLU A 249 -27.34 11.18 -16.62
CA GLU A 249 -28.25 10.92 -15.50
C GLU A 249 -27.67 9.91 -14.49
N TYR A 250 -26.71 9.06 -14.88
CA TYR A 250 -26.06 8.12 -13.97
C TYR A 250 -25.33 8.85 -12.82
N TYR A 251 -24.79 10.04 -13.09
CA TYR A 251 -24.06 10.88 -12.12
C TYR A 251 -24.93 12.01 -11.54
N ARG A 252 -26.26 11.84 -11.51
CA ARG A 252 -27.19 12.85 -10.98
C ARG A 252 -27.50 12.67 -9.50
N LYS A 253 -27.56 11.43 -9.01
CA LYS A 253 -27.91 11.09 -7.63
C LYS A 253 -26.85 10.18 -7.03
N GLU A 254 -26.53 10.43 -5.78
CA GLU A 254 -25.64 9.59 -4.99
C GLU A 254 -26.40 8.74 -3.98
N ILE A 255 -25.78 7.64 -3.59
CA ILE A 255 -26.06 6.90 -2.37
C ILE A 255 -24.76 6.77 -1.59
N ARG A 256 -24.86 6.74 -0.27
CA ARG A 256 -23.71 6.47 0.61
C ARG A 256 -23.64 4.97 0.86
N VAL A 257 -22.45 4.41 0.71
CA VAL A 257 -22.17 2.99 0.97
C VAL A 257 -21.00 2.87 1.95
N PRO A 258 -20.91 1.77 2.73
CA PRO A 258 -19.77 1.54 3.62
C PRO A 258 -18.44 1.52 2.86
N PHE A 259 -17.43 2.17 3.46
CA PHE A 259 -16.05 2.18 2.98
C PHE A 259 -15.10 2.22 4.18
N GLU A 260 -14.45 1.09 4.49
CA GLU A 260 -13.68 0.88 5.73
C GLU A 260 -14.51 1.25 6.98
N ASN A 261 -14.08 2.24 7.76
CA ASN A 261 -14.77 2.74 8.96
C ASN A 261 -15.66 3.98 8.68
N THR A 262 -15.92 4.32 7.42
CA THR A 262 -16.73 5.48 7.01
C THR A 262 -17.72 5.11 5.90
N GLU A 263 -18.34 6.11 5.28
CA GLU A 263 -19.18 5.96 4.09
C GLU A 263 -18.74 6.92 2.97
N ILE A 264 -18.80 6.46 1.72
CA ILE A 264 -18.43 7.24 0.54
C ILE A 264 -19.62 7.40 -0.42
N PRO A 265 -19.82 8.55 -1.08
CA PRO A 265 -20.89 8.70 -2.05
C PRO A 265 -20.51 7.97 -3.34
N VAL A 266 -21.41 7.13 -3.84
CA VAL A 266 -21.30 6.48 -5.14
C VAL A 266 -22.52 6.82 -5.99
N PRO A 267 -22.44 6.79 -7.33
CA PRO A 267 -23.60 7.03 -8.17
C PRO A 267 -24.68 5.97 -7.91
N VAL A 268 -25.97 6.33 -7.93
CA VAL A 268 -27.07 5.34 -7.77
C VAL A 268 -26.96 4.22 -8.82
N GLU A 269 -26.49 4.56 -10.02
CA GLU A 269 -26.33 3.63 -11.14
C GLU A 269 -24.93 3.00 -11.17
N TYR A 270 -24.27 2.84 -10.01
CA TYR A 270 -22.92 2.26 -9.89
C TYR A 270 -22.78 0.93 -10.61
N ASP A 271 -23.81 0.06 -10.59
CA ASP A 271 -23.74 -1.26 -11.23
C ASP A 271 -23.60 -1.15 -12.76
N ALA A 272 -24.33 -0.22 -13.38
CA ALA A 272 -24.21 0.02 -14.82
C ALA A 272 -22.86 0.65 -15.18
N ILE A 273 -22.37 1.58 -14.35
CA ILE A 273 -21.07 2.22 -14.50
C ILE A 273 -19.94 1.18 -14.41
N LEU A 274 -19.93 0.35 -13.37
CA LEU A 274 -18.90 -0.67 -13.14
C LEU A 274 -18.91 -1.75 -14.23
N LYS A 275 -20.08 -2.13 -14.77
CA LYS A 275 -20.17 -3.04 -15.92
C LYS A 275 -19.54 -2.46 -17.18
N ILE A 276 -19.70 -1.17 -17.43
CA ILE A 276 -19.06 -0.50 -18.57
C ILE A 276 -17.54 -0.42 -18.37
N LYS A 277 -17.09 -0.11 -17.14
CA LYS A 277 -15.65 0.04 -16.83
C LYS A 277 -14.90 -1.29 -16.79
N TYR A 278 -15.49 -2.33 -16.18
CA TYR A 278 -14.76 -3.54 -15.79
C TYR A 278 -15.44 -4.85 -16.20
N GLY A 279 -16.65 -4.82 -16.79
CA GLY A 279 -17.39 -6.03 -17.14
C GLY A 279 -17.94 -6.75 -15.90
N ASP A 280 -17.52 -8.00 -15.67
CA ASP A 280 -17.93 -8.78 -14.49
C ASP A 280 -17.10 -8.38 -13.26
N TYR A 281 -17.36 -7.16 -12.78
CA TYR A 281 -16.54 -6.47 -11.79
C TYR A 281 -16.51 -7.15 -10.42
N MET A 282 -17.45 -8.04 -10.14
CA MET A 282 -17.49 -8.81 -8.88
C MET A 282 -16.44 -9.92 -8.83
N ILE A 283 -15.88 -10.31 -9.97
CA ILE A 283 -14.73 -11.22 -10.02
C ILE A 283 -13.47 -10.41 -9.74
N PRO A 284 -12.71 -10.71 -8.67
CA PRO A 284 -11.42 -10.09 -8.41
C PRO A 284 -10.46 -10.34 -9.57
N VAL A 285 -9.79 -9.29 -10.02
CA VAL A 285 -8.73 -9.36 -11.04
C VAL A 285 -7.52 -8.64 -10.48
N HIS A 286 -6.41 -9.39 -10.35
CA HIS A 286 -5.13 -8.84 -9.94
C HIS A 286 -4.46 -8.27 -11.18
N ASN A 287 -4.81 -7.03 -11.52
CA ASN A 287 -4.19 -6.30 -12.62
C ASN A 287 -3.57 -5.01 -12.10
N TRP A 288 -2.45 -4.63 -12.71
CA TRP A 288 -1.57 -3.58 -12.19
C TRP A 288 -1.96 -2.22 -12.75
N ASP A 289 -1.95 -1.20 -11.89
CA ASP A 289 -2.08 0.17 -12.35
C ASP A 289 -0.78 0.67 -12.99
N THR A 290 -0.90 1.80 -13.68
CA THR A 290 0.12 2.53 -14.41
C THR A 290 1.04 3.38 -13.53
N HIS A 291 0.79 3.44 -12.22
CA HIS A 291 1.58 4.23 -11.27
C HIS A 291 2.46 3.36 -10.37
N GLU A 292 3.43 4.02 -9.74
CA GLU A 292 4.36 3.39 -8.80
C GLU A 292 3.65 3.01 -7.50
N TYR A 293 4.01 1.86 -6.93
CA TYR A 293 3.44 1.31 -5.71
C TYR A 293 4.55 0.99 -4.68
N PRO A 294 4.37 1.29 -3.39
CA PRO A 294 3.36 2.20 -2.86
C PRO A 294 3.61 3.65 -3.28
N PHE A 295 2.58 4.50 -3.38
CA PHE A 295 2.67 5.88 -3.87
C PHE A 295 3.68 6.75 -3.09
N PHE A 296 3.97 6.38 -1.84
CA PHE A 296 4.91 7.08 -0.96
C PHE A 296 6.37 6.58 -1.07
N VAL A 297 6.66 5.57 -1.88
CA VAL A 297 8.00 4.96 -1.95
C VAL A 297 9.10 5.96 -2.36
N LYS A 298 8.82 6.86 -3.31
CA LYS A 298 9.75 7.94 -3.70
C LYS A 298 9.98 8.94 -2.57
N GLN A 299 8.94 9.26 -1.81
CA GLN A 299 9.04 10.15 -0.67
C GLN A 299 9.93 9.54 0.42
N LYS A 300 9.73 8.25 0.74
CA LYS A 300 10.59 7.49 1.66
C LYS A 300 12.05 7.47 1.19
N LYS A 301 12.29 7.19 -0.11
CA LYS A 301 13.63 7.20 -0.68
C LYS A 301 14.31 8.57 -0.56
N HIS A 302 13.60 9.65 -0.89
CA HIS A 302 14.12 11.01 -0.75
C HIS A 302 14.54 11.31 0.69
N CYS A 303 13.71 10.95 1.68
CA CYS A 303 14.08 11.09 3.09
C CYS A 303 15.37 10.33 3.45
N ILE A 304 15.53 9.09 2.97
CA ILE A 304 16.73 8.27 3.21
C ILE A 304 17.96 8.92 2.59
N ASP A 305 17.85 9.42 1.36
CA ASP A 305 18.94 10.08 0.64
C ASP A 305 19.39 11.38 1.34
N GLU A 306 18.46 12.10 1.98
CA GLU A 306 18.73 13.27 2.83
C GLU A 306 19.22 12.91 4.26
N GLY A 307 19.36 11.62 4.57
CA GLY A 307 19.93 11.12 5.83
C GLY A 307 18.93 10.83 6.95
N THR A 308 17.63 10.82 6.66
CA THR A 308 16.60 10.40 7.63
C THR A 308 16.75 8.92 7.95
N GLN A 309 16.81 8.59 9.24
CA GLN A 309 16.86 7.20 9.70
C GLN A 309 15.44 6.68 9.96
N PHE A 310 15.05 5.66 9.20
CA PHE A 310 13.83 4.89 9.44
C PHE A 310 14.16 3.66 10.28
N ASN A 311 13.17 3.19 11.04
CA ASN A 311 13.22 1.92 11.76
C ASN A 311 12.97 0.74 10.80
N ASP A 312 13.72 0.71 9.69
CA ASP A 312 13.72 -0.38 8.72
C ASP A 312 14.76 -1.42 9.16
N TYR A 313 14.44 -2.70 8.99
CA TYR A 313 15.43 -3.76 9.17
C TYR A 313 16.45 -3.70 8.03
N LYS A 314 17.73 -3.74 8.40
CA LYS A 314 18.86 -3.78 7.48
C LYS A 314 19.87 -4.76 8.02
N ASP A 315 20.40 -5.59 7.15
CA ASP A 315 21.42 -6.56 7.48
C ASP A 315 22.29 -6.79 6.24
N THR A 316 23.46 -7.39 6.41
CA THR A 316 24.33 -7.77 5.30
C THR A 316 24.66 -9.24 5.40
N TYR A 317 25.03 -9.88 4.29
CA TYR A 317 25.34 -11.30 4.34
C TYR A 317 26.55 -11.59 5.26
N ASN A 318 27.52 -10.68 5.31
CA ASN A 318 28.64 -10.78 6.23
C ASN A 318 28.22 -10.72 7.71
N ASP A 319 27.31 -9.80 8.05
CA ASP A 319 26.79 -9.66 9.42
C ASP A 319 25.97 -10.89 9.82
N TYR A 320 25.14 -11.40 8.90
CA TYR A 320 24.41 -12.66 9.05
C TYR A 320 25.35 -13.85 9.34
N ILE A 321 26.42 -14.02 8.56
CA ILE A 321 27.39 -15.11 8.76
C ILE A 321 28.09 -14.98 10.11
N GLN A 322 28.51 -13.76 10.51
CA GLN A 322 29.10 -13.52 11.82
C GLN A 322 28.14 -13.89 12.95
N TYR A 323 26.86 -13.50 12.83
CA TYR A 323 25.82 -13.90 13.76
C TYR A 323 25.71 -15.43 13.85
N LYS A 324 25.64 -16.13 12.71
CA LYS A 324 25.50 -17.60 12.65
C LYS A 324 26.64 -18.30 13.37
N GLU A 325 27.89 -17.85 13.17
CA GLU A 325 29.07 -18.38 13.86
C GLU A 325 29.00 -18.17 15.38
N GLN A 326 28.68 -16.94 15.81
CA GLN A 326 28.55 -16.60 17.23
C GLN A 326 27.44 -17.41 17.90
N ASN A 327 26.28 -17.50 17.25
CA ASN A 327 25.13 -18.24 17.77
C ASN A 327 25.44 -19.73 17.89
N SER A 328 26.09 -20.32 16.88
CA SER A 328 26.56 -21.72 16.90
C SER A 328 27.51 -22.00 18.07
N ALA A 329 28.46 -21.11 18.34
CA ALA A 329 29.40 -21.26 19.45
C ALA A 329 28.70 -21.25 20.81
N MET A 330 27.80 -20.31 21.04
CA MET A 330 27.06 -20.21 22.30
C MET A 330 26.05 -21.35 22.48
N ARG A 331 25.37 -21.80 21.42
CA ARG A 331 24.49 -22.99 21.48
C ARG A 331 25.25 -24.25 21.89
N LYS A 332 26.47 -24.44 21.36
CA LYS A 332 27.36 -25.54 21.76
C LYS A 332 27.71 -25.46 23.25
N ALA A 333 28.04 -24.27 23.76
CA ALA A 333 28.33 -24.08 25.18
C ALA A 333 27.12 -24.40 26.07
N LYS A 334 25.93 -23.91 25.70
CA LYS A 334 24.68 -24.20 26.44
C LYS A 334 24.31 -25.68 26.41
N LYS A 335 24.51 -26.34 25.27
CA LYS A 335 24.29 -27.79 25.13
C LYS A 335 25.18 -28.59 26.08
N ILE A 336 26.48 -28.26 26.15
CA ILE A 336 27.42 -28.92 27.08
C ILE A 336 26.95 -28.78 28.54
N ILE A 337 26.46 -27.60 28.92
CA ILE A 337 25.94 -27.36 30.29
C ILE A 337 24.67 -28.19 30.53
N LYS A 338 23.75 -28.25 29.57
CA LYS A 338 22.52 -29.04 29.66
C LYS A 338 22.82 -30.54 29.79
N ASP A 339 23.72 -31.05 28.94
CA ASP A 339 24.17 -32.44 28.97
C ASP A 339 24.83 -32.79 30.32
N PHE A 340 25.61 -31.87 30.90
CA PHE A 340 26.24 -32.05 32.22
C PHE A 340 25.22 -32.14 33.37
N ASN A 341 24.12 -31.38 33.28
CA ASN A 341 23.08 -31.37 34.31
C ASN A 341 22.13 -32.59 34.23
N GLY A 342 22.28 -33.46 33.24
CA GLY A 342 21.51 -34.71 33.13
C GLY A 342 20.06 -34.53 32.71
N ASP A 343 19.70 -33.39 32.11
CA ASP A 343 18.37 -33.17 31.54
C ASP A 343 18.25 -33.85 30.17
N THR A 344 17.46 -34.92 30.10
CA THR A 344 17.35 -35.79 28.91
C THR A 344 16.02 -35.65 28.17
N HIS A 345 15.08 -34.82 28.65
CA HIS A 345 13.79 -34.67 27.97
C HIS A 345 13.86 -33.58 26.92
N LYS A 346 13.62 -33.95 25.65
CA LYS A 346 13.57 -32.98 24.56
C LYS A 346 12.38 -32.06 24.80
N THR A 347 12.63 -30.77 24.91
CA THR A 347 11.60 -29.76 25.16
C THR A 347 11.38 -28.90 23.93
N VAL A 348 10.11 -28.76 23.53
CA VAL A 348 9.67 -27.94 22.40
C VAL A 348 8.76 -26.85 22.94
N LEU A 349 9.17 -25.60 22.74
CA LEU A 349 8.40 -24.41 23.12
C LEU A 349 7.73 -23.82 21.88
N PHE A 350 6.41 -23.67 21.93
CA PHE A 350 5.63 -22.90 20.98
C PHE A 350 5.35 -21.52 21.55
N LEU A 351 5.73 -20.50 20.79
CA LEU A 351 5.48 -19.09 21.06
C LEU A 351 4.41 -18.60 20.09
N SER A 352 3.16 -18.62 20.54
CA SER A 352 2.01 -18.16 19.77
C SER A 352 1.95 -16.63 19.76
N TYR A 353 1.70 -16.05 18.59
CA TYR A 353 1.55 -14.60 18.45
C TYR A 353 0.21 -14.12 19.03
N LYS A 354 -0.89 -14.57 18.43
CA LYS A 354 -2.26 -14.39 18.92
C LYS A 354 -3.01 -15.70 18.82
N ALA A 355 -4.00 -15.91 19.69
CA ALA A 355 -4.82 -17.12 19.71
C ALA A 355 -5.52 -17.38 18.37
N GLU A 356 -5.98 -16.33 17.68
CA GLU A 356 -6.62 -16.44 16.36
C GLU A 356 -5.69 -16.98 15.27
N ASN A 357 -4.37 -16.82 15.43
CA ASN A 357 -3.39 -17.33 14.47
C ASN A 357 -2.86 -18.72 14.83
N TRP A 358 -3.38 -19.38 15.87
CA TRP A 358 -2.91 -20.72 16.28
C TRP A 358 -2.94 -21.75 15.14
N ASN A 359 -3.92 -21.61 14.24
CA ASN A 359 -4.15 -22.51 13.12
C ASN A 359 -2.92 -22.78 12.25
N THR A 360 -1.99 -21.81 12.07
CA THR A 360 -0.77 -22.01 11.25
C THR A 360 0.34 -22.78 11.97
N MET A 361 0.23 -22.98 13.28
CA MET A 361 1.17 -23.83 14.05
C MET A 361 0.60 -25.22 14.34
N ASP A 362 -0.71 -25.40 14.18
CA ASP A 362 -1.45 -26.53 14.72
C ASP A 362 -0.94 -27.90 14.22
N ASN A 363 -0.65 -28.01 12.92
CA ASN A 363 -0.11 -29.23 12.33
C ASN A 363 1.26 -29.60 12.92
N ILE A 364 2.14 -28.62 13.08
CA ILE A 364 3.48 -28.83 13.65
C ILE A 364 3.38 -29.15 15.15
N TYR A 365 2.49 -28.48 15.88
CA TYR A 365 2.18 -28.78 17.27
C TYR A 365 1.73 -30.23 17.47
N LYS A 366 0.75 -30.68 16.67
CA LYS A 366 0.24 -32.06 16.71
C LYS A 366 1.33 -33.09 16.41
N LYS A 367 2.22 -32.80 15.45
CA LYS A 367 3.37 -33.65 15.11
C LYS A 367 4.29 -33.86 16.32
N TYR A 368 4.68 -32.79 17.01
CA TYR A 368 5.51 -32.90 18.21
C TYR A 368 4.80 -33.58 19.38
N CYS A 369 3.49 -33.38 19.54
CA CYS A 369 2.72 -34.07 20.59
C CYS A 369 2.62 -35.60 20.39
N GLN A 370 2.86 -36.09 19.17
CA GLN A 370 2.86 -37.52 18.85
C GLN A 370 4.25 -38.17 19.06
N GLU A 371 5.31 -37.39 19.16
CA GLU A 371 6.67 -37.90 19.41
C GLU A 371 6.82 -38.37 20.86
N LYS A 372 7.44 -39.53 21.06
CA LYS A 372 7.72 -40.05 22.40
C LYS A 372 8.83 -39.24 23.05
N ASP A 373 8.74 -39.11 24.38
CA ASP A 373 9.76 -38.48 25.23
C ASP A 373 10.02 -36.98 24.91
N ILE A 374 9.01 -36.30 24.33
CA ILE A 374 9.01 -34.84 24.12
C ILE A 374 8.07 -34.15 25.09
N LYS A 375 8.57 -33.10 25.74
CA LYS A 375 7.76 -32.14 26.50
C LYS A 375 7.41 -30.97 25.58
N VAL A 376 6.12 -30.81 25.28
CA VAL A 376 5.62 -29.67 24.51
C VAL A 376 5.06 -28.62 25.46
N ILE A 377 5.45 -27.36 25.26
CA ILE A 377 5.03 -26.19 26.04
C ILE A 377 4.50 -25.15 25.07
N VAL A 378 3.41 -24.48 25.42
CA VAL A 378 2.84 -23.40 24.62
C VAL A 378 2.74 -22.15 25.48
N GLN A 379 3.26 -21.02 25.00
CA GLN A 379 3.13 -19.72 25.64
C GLN A 379 2.56 -18.71 24.63
N CYS A 380 1.68 -17.83 25.10
CA CYS A 380 1.24 -16.66 24.35
C CYS A 380 2.26 -15.54 24.54
N VAL A 381 2.79 -15.00 23.44
CA VAL A 381 3.77 -13.91 23.50
C VAL A 381 3.04 -12.59 23.81
N PRO A 382 3.53 -11.76 24.74
CA PRO A 382 2.97 -10.43 24.96
C PRO A 382 3.23 -9.56 23.74
N TYR A 383 2.14 -9.07 23.15
CA TYR A 383 2.17 -8.13 22.03
C TYR A 383 1.81 -6.72 22.51
N TYR A 384 2.38 -5.73 21.84
CA TYR A 384 2.18 -4.32 22.14
C TYR A 384 1.96 -3.53 20.86
N TYR A 385 0.94 -2.70 20.85
CA TYR A 385 0.74 -1.68 19.83
C TYR A 385 1.73 -0.53 20.03
N LYS A 386 2.25 -0.02 18.92
CA LYS A 386 3.06 1.20 18.88
C LYS A 386 2.14 2.40 18.73
N ASN A 387 2.30 3.36 19.62
CA ASN A 387 1.66 4.66 19.49
C ASN A 387 2.59 5.62 18.75
N ILE A 388 2.00 6.65 18.14
CA ILE A 388 2.70 7.68 17.36
C ILE A 388 3.74 8.43 18.21
N ASP A 389 3.48 8.59 19.50
CA ASP A 389 4.39 9.23 20.45
C ASP A 389 5.57 8.33 20.89
N GLY A 390 5.68 7.13 20.33
CA GLY A 390 6.72 6.15 20.64
C GLY A 390 6.44 5.32 21.91
N THR A 391 5.28 5.50 22.56
CA THR A 391 4.86 4.64 23.67
C THR A 391 4.29 3.32 23.16
N PHE A 392 4.22 2.34 24.06
CA PHE A 392 3.68 1.01 23.78
C PHE A 392 2.43 0.74 24.61
N GLU A 393 1.41 0.19 23.99
CA GLU A 393 0.19 -0.27 24.68
C GLU A 393 0.06 -1.78 24.56
N LYS A 394 -0.05 -2.46 25.71
CA LYS A 394 -0.16 -3.93 25.74
C LYS A 394 -1.48 -4.39 25.13
N TYR A 395 -1.41 -5.25 24.13
CA TYR A 395 -2.57 -5.97 23.59
C TYR A 395 -3.00 -7.04 24.60
N ILE A 396 -4.32 -7.13 24.82
CA ILE A 396 -4.92 -8.16 25.65
C ILE A 396 -5.59 -9.15 24.72
N ASP A 397 -4.99 -10.34 24.58
CA ASP A 397 -5.55 -11.39 23.75
C ASP A 397 -6.84 -11.93 24.40
N GLY A 398 -7.97 -11.66 23.75
CA GLY A 398 -9.29 -12.16 24.13
C GLY A 398 -9.70 -13.45 23.41
N GLY A 399 -8.83 -13.99 22.54
CA GLY A 399 -9.12 -15.17 21.75
C GLY A 399 -9.10 -16.47 22.57
N MET A 400 -9.56 -17.55 21.93
CA MET A 400 -9.61 -18.88 22.55
C MET A 400 -8.75 -19.86 21.78
N TYR A 401 -7.87 -20.56 22.48
CA TYR A 401 -7.14 -21.71 21.94
C TYR A 401 -8.06 -22.94 21.87
N PRO A 402 -7.79 -23.89 20.95
CA PRO A 402 -8.49 -25.18 20.93
C PRO A 402 -8.36 -25.92 22.27
N GLU A 403 -9.38 -26.70 22.66
CA GLU A 403 -9.44 -27.38 23.98
C GLU A 403 -8.25 -28.32 24.26
N TYR A 404 -7.61 -28.84 23.21
CA TYR A 404 -6.44 -29.72 23.34
C TYR A 404 -5.13 -28.95 23.59
N VAL A 405 -5.13 -27.62 23.52
CA VAL A 405 -3.97 -26.76 23.72
C VAL A 405 -4.03 -26.16 25.12
N THR A 406 -3.05 -26.50 25.96
CA THR A 406 -2.89 -25.88 27.28
C THR A 406 -1.83 -24.78 27.21
N ILE A 407 -2.22 -23.55 27.50
CA ILE A 407 -1.29 -22.41 27.59
C ILE A 407 -0.61 -22.40 28.95
N THR A 408 0.71 -22.44 28.92
CA THR A 408 1.57 -22.24 30.09
C THR A 408 1.79 -20.73 30.29
N PRO A 409 1.52 -20.17 31.49
CA PRO A 409 1.86 -18.78 31.79
C PRO A 409 3.34 -18.47 31.56
N ILE A 410 3.66 -17.23 31.21
CA ILE A 410 5.05 -16.82 30.93
C ILE A 410 5.91 -16.95 32.19
N GLU A 411 5.31 -16.66 33.34
CA GLU A 411 5.95 -16.71 34.66
C GLU A 411 6.31 -18.15 35.07
N ASP A 412 5.63 -19.15 34.52
CA ASP A 412 5.78 -20.56 34.87
C ASP A 412 6.86 -21.28 34.05
N TYR A 413 7.32 -20.69 32.94
CA TYR A 413 8.38 -21.26 32.12
C TYR A 413 9.26 -20.18 31.49
N ASN A 414 10.49 -20.05 31.99
CA ASN A 414 11.46 -19.08 31.50
C ASN A 414 12.44 -19.74 30.52
N TYR A 415 12.18 -19.62 29.22
CA TYR A 415 13.01 -20.25 28.18
C TYR A 415 14.48 -19.81 28.19
N VAL A 416 14.80 -18.63 28.74
CA VAL A 416 16.19 -18.15 28.86
C VAL A 416 17.01 -19.07 29.76
N ASN A 417 16.39 -19.57 30.85
CA ASN A 417 17.03 -20.47 31.80
C ASN A 417 16.86 -21.93 31.41
N GLU A 418 15.70 -22.29 30.88
CA GLU A 418 15.32 -23.67 30.56
C GLU A 418 15.96 -24.16 29.24
N ASN A 419 16.31 -23.23 28.34
CA ASN A 419 17.00 -23.50 27.07
C ASN A 419 16.38 -24.69 26.30
N PRO A 420 15.12 -24.55 25.82
CA PRO A 420 14.42 -25.61 25.09
C PRO A 420 15.23 -26.09 23.87
N ASP A 421 15.00 -27.33 23.46
CA ASP A 421 15.70 -27.90 22.30
C ASP A 421 15.18 -27.31 20.99
N VAL A 422 13.89 -26.99 20.95
CA VAL A 422 13.24 -26.32 19.81
C VAL A 422 12.37 -25.18 20.30
N ILE A 423 12.44 -24.04 19.63
CA ILE A 423 11.46 -22.96 19.75
C ILE A 423 10.77 -22.84 18.39
N VAL A 424 9.45 -22.83 18.38
CA VAL A 424 8.61 -22.53 17.22
C VAL A 424 7.90 -21.21 17.50
N PHE A 425 8.00 -20.23 16.60
CA PHE A 425 7.41 -18.89 16.79
C PHE A 425 6.81 -18.32 15.50
N GLN A 426 5.94 -17.33 15.65
CA GLN A 426 5.05 -16.84 14.59
C GLN A 426 5.29 -15.39 14.16
N TYR A 427 5.85 -14.53 15.02
CA TYR A 427 5.93 -13.09 14.78
C TYR A 427 7.29 -12.71 14.17
N PRO A 428 7.39 -12.34 12.87
CA PRO A 428 8.68 -12.19 12.20
C PRO A 428 9.39 -10.86 12.46
N TYR A 429 8.69 -9.84 12.96
CA TYR A 429 9.13 -8.47 12.76
C TYR A 429 10.06 -7.93 13.84
N ASP A 430 10.18 -8.59 14.99
CA ASP A 430 10.80 -8.02 16.19
C ASP A 430 10.29 -6.59 16.47
N ASN A 431 11.14 -5.56 16.30
CA ASN A 431 10.77 -4.16 16.43
C ASN A 431 10.51 -3.43 15.10
N TYR A 432 10.51 -4.09 13.94
CA TYR A 432 10.50 -3.42 12.64
C TYR A 432 9.11 -3.25 12.01
N ASN A 433 8.07 -3.82 12.61
CA ASN A 433 6.68 -3.55 12.19
C ASN A 433 6.23 -2.16 12.69
N SER A 434 5.46 -1.44 11.88
CA SER A 434 4.96 -0.10 12.23
C SER A 434 3.81 -0.13 13.24
N ALA A 435 2.93 -1.13 13.21
CA ALA A 435 1.77 -1.22 14.11
C ALA A 435 2.09 -1.77 15.51
N GLY A 436 3.06 -2.69 15.63
CA GLY A 436 3.35 -3.29 16.93
C GLY A 436 4.68 -4.01 17.07
N THR A 437 4.87 -4.58 18.25
CA THR A 437 6.09 -5.30 18.64
C THR A 437 5.82 -6.25 19.80
N THR A 438 6.82 -7.04 20.17
CA THR A 438 6.83 -7.90 21.35
C THR A 438 7.86 -7.39 22.35
N ASP A 439 7.89 -7.94 23.56
CA ASP A 439 9.02 -7.67 24.47
C ASP A 439 10.34 -8.11 23.81
N PRO A 440 11.43 -7.33 23.92
CA PRO A 440 12.73 -7.66 23.31
C PRO A 440 13.25 -9.05 23.66
N VAL A 441 12.88 -9.63 24.81
CA VAL A 441 13.24 -11.00 25.14
C VAL A 441 12.77 -11.97 24.04
N PHE A 442 11.58 -11.76 23.48
CA PHE A 442 11.01 -12.60 22.42
C PHE A 442 11.45 -12.24 21.00
N TYR A 443 12.35 -11.28 20.82
CA TYR A 443 12.93 -11.00 19.49
C TYR A 443 13.70 -12.22 18.97
N SER A 444 13.60 -12.47 17.66
CA SER A 444 14.12 -13.70 17.05
C SER A 444 15.62 -13.88 17.29
N TYR A 445 16.39 -12.79 17.30
CA TYR A 445 17.81 -12.80 17.68
C TYR A 445 18.05 -13.37 19.09
N ASN A 446 17.22 -12.97 20.05
CA ASN A 446 17.29 -13.44 21.43
C ASN A 446 16.72 -14.85 21.60
N LEU A 447 15.66 -15.21 20.87
CA LEU A 447 15.14 -16.57 20.84
C LEU A 447 16.17 -17.55 20.31
N ALA A 448 16.82 -17.20 19.19
CA ALA A 448 17.78 -18.07 18.52
C ALA A 448 18.94 -18.44 19.43
N SER A 449 19.33 -17.53 20.34
CA SER A 449 20.41 -17.77 21.29
C SER A 449 20.07 -18.75 22.43
N HIS A 450 18.79 -19.03 22.68
CA HIS A 450 18.29 -19.83 23.81
C HIS A 450 17.58 -21.12 23.36
N THR A 451 17.89 -21.59 22.16
CA THR A 451 17.40 -22.87 21.64
C THR A 451 18.46 -23.58 20.82
N GLN A 452 18.35 -24.89 20.63
CA GLN A 452 19.19 -25.60 19.65
C GLN A 452 18.63 -25.50 18.22
N LYS A 453 17.33 -25.24 18.08
CA LYS A 453 16.67 -25.02 16.80
C LYS A 453 15.53 -24.00 16.94
N LEU A 454 15.60 -22.91 16.18
CA LEU A 454 14.55 -21.91 16.05
C LEU A 454 13.80 -22.15 14.74
N ILE A 455 12.48 -22.29 14.81
CA ILE A 455 11.61 -22.52 13.66
C ILE A 455 10.62 -21.37 13.57
N TYR A 456 10.64 -20.67 12.43
CA TYR A 456 9.65 -19.65 12.12
C TYR A 456 8.53 -20.25 11.25
N ILE A 457 7.28 -19.93 11.59
CA ILE A 457 6.10 -20.27 10.79
C ILE A 457 5.26 -19.00 10.66
N PRO A 458 4.98 -18.50 9.45
CA PRO A 458 4.11 -17.34 9.27
C PRO A 458 2.75 -17.52 9.96
N TYR A 459 2.26 -16.47 10.61
CA TYR A 459 0.96 -16.45 11.27
C TYR A 459 -0.21 -16.21 10.30
N PHE A 460 0.09 -16.10 9.00
CA PHE A 460 -0.84 -15.81 7.92
C PHE A 460 -0.57 -16.72 6.72
N ARG A 461 -1.51 -16.74 5.76
CA ARG A 461 -1.37 -17.40 4.47
C ARG A 461 -1.79 -16.46 3.36
N THR A 462 -1.01 -16.36 2.29
CA THR A 462 -1.39 -15.65 1.05
C THR A 462 -1.97 -16.64 0.03
N ASP A 463 -2.48 -16.16 -1.10
CA ASP A 463 -2.58 -16.99 -2.29
C ASP A 463 -1.18 -17.25 -2.89
N GLU A 464 -1.09 -18.14 -3.87
CA GLU A 464 0.13 -18.24 -4.67
C GLU A 464 0.37 -16.93 -5.41
N ILE A 465 1.54 -16.34 -5.20
CA ILE A 465 1.92 -15.07 -5.79
C ILE A 465 2.59 -15.35 -7.14
N ASP A 466 2.16 -14.67 -8.20
CA ASP A 466 2.85 -14.69 -9.49
C ASP A 466 4.20 -13.98 -9.33
N GLU A 467 5.29 -14.54 -9.88
CA GLU A 467 6.62 -13.92 -9.81
C GLU A 467 6.70 -12.54 -10.47
N ASN A 468 5.74 -12.21 -11.35
CA ASN A 468 5.62 -10.92 -12.01
C ASN A 468 4.67 -9.96 -11.28
N ASP A 469 4.05 -10.37 -10.17
CA ASP A 469 3.26 -9.49 -9.30
C ASP A 469 4.19 -8.59 -8.49
N MET A 470 4.51 -7.43 -9.07
CA MET A 470 5.42 -6.49 -8.46
C MET A 470 4.89 -5.90 -7.14
N ARG A 471 3.57 -5.79 -6.95
CA ARG A 471 2.97 -5.20 -5.72
C ARG A 471 3.07 -6.18 -4.56
N ALA A 472 2.66 -7.44 -4.77
CA ALA A 472 2.83 -8.49 -3.77
C ALA A 472 4.31 -8.74 -3.49
N TYR A 473 5.16 -8.81 -4.52
CA TYR A 473 6.61 -8.97 -4.36
C TYR A 473 7.24 -7.81 -3.59
N THR A 474 6.75 -6.59 -3.77
CA THR A 474 7.17 -5.43 -2.95
C THR A 474 6.74 -5.59 -1.50
N ASN A 475 5.49 -5.99 -1.24
CA ASN A 475 5.00 -6.22 0.13
C ASN A 475 5.73 -7.35 0.86
N MET A 476 6.39 -8.27 0.15
CA MET A 476 7.28 -9.28 0.77
C MET A 476 8.41 -8.66 1.60
N ASP A 477 8.82 -7.41 1.32
CA ASP A 477 9.78 -6.71 2.18
C ASP A 477 9.29 -6.56 3.61
N ALA A 478 7.97 -6.48 3.82
CA ALA A 478 7.41 -6.30 5.15
C ALA A 478 7.45 -7.57 6.01
N TYR A 479 7.62 -8.77 5.43
CA TYR A 479 7.49 -10.04 6.17
C TYR A 479 8.53 -11.12 5.83
N VAL A 480 9.20 -11.05 4.69
CA VAL A 480 10.24 -12.00 4.27
C VAL A 480 11.63 -11.51 4.67
N THR A 481 11.95 -10.26 4.38
CA THR A 481 13.24 -9.65 4.73
C THR A 481 13.19 -9.11 6.16
N MET A 482 12.70 -9.93 7.10
CA MET A 482 12.49 -9.57 8.50
C MET A 482 13.30 -10.48 9.45
N PRO A 483 13.69 -10.02 10.64
CA PRO A 483 14.58 -10.76 11.54
C PRO A 483 14.11 -12.16 11.87
N GLY A 484 12.81 -12.39 12.00
CA GLY A 484 12.28 -13.71 12.32
C GLY A 484 12.54 -14.73 11.23
N VAL A 485 12.46 -14.30 9.97
CA VAL A 485 12.86 -15.11 8.82
C VAL A 485 14.36 -15.27 8.80
N VAL A 486 15.13 -14.19 8.97
CA VAL A 486 16.61 -14.21 8.87
C VAL A 486 17.28 -15.01 9.99
N TYR A 487 16.84 -14.90 11.24
CA TYR A 487 17.53 -15.53 12.38
C TYR A 487 17.03 -16.92 12.75
N ALA A 488 15.92 -17.39 12.17
CA ALA A 488 15.46 -18.77 12.32
C ALA A 488 16.46 -19.77 11.72
N ASP A 489 16.50 -21.00 12.23
CA ASP A 489 17.25 -22.10 11.62
C ASP A 489 16.44 -22.81 10.53
N LYS A 490 15.11 -22.72 10.61
CA LYS A 490 14.17 -23.28 9.64
C LYS A 490 12.98 -22.35 9.50
N VAL A 491 12.54 -22.12 8.27
CA VAL A 491 11.35 -21.36 7.94
C VAL A 491 10.39 -22.30 7.23
N ILE A 492 9.16 -22.44 7.73
CA ILE A 492 8.16 -23.31 7.12
C ILE A 492 7.09 -22.44 6.46
N VAL A 493 6.96 -22.56 5.14
CA VAL A 493 5.96 -21.85 4.34
C VAL A 493 4.95 -22.81 3.74
N GLN A 494 3.83 -22.25 3.28
CA GLN A 494 2.63 -23.00 2.87
C GLN A 494 2.75 -23.80 1.56
N SER A 495 3.74 -23.52 0.71
CA SER A 495 3.86 -24.14 -0.61
C SER A 495 5.26 -24.00 -1.22
N GLU A 496 5.54 -24.82 -2.24
CA GLU A 496 6.78 -24.74 -3.02
C GLU A 496 6.88 -23.44 -3.85
N GLY A 497 5.75 -22.86 -4.27
CA GLY A 497 5.74 -21.57 -4.99
C GLY A 497 6.18 -20.43 -4.06
N ILE A 498 5.56 -20.34 -2.89
CA ILE A 498 5.94 -19.37 -1.86
C ILE A 498 7.38 -19.59 -1.37
N LYS A 499 7.84 -20.85 -1.21
CA LYS A 499 9.23 -21.16 -0.88
C LYS A 499 10.21 -20.52 -1.87
N LYS A 500 9.98 -20.70 -3.18
CA LYS A 500 10.83 -20.12 -4.22
C LYS A 500 10.88 -18.60 -4.16
N LEU A 501 9.73 -17.96 -3.91
CA LEU A 501 9.68 -16.51 -3.77
C LEU A 501 10.40 -16.01 -2.53
N TYR A 502 10.30 -16.71 -1.39
CA TYR A 502 11.05 -16.35 -0.18
C TYR A 502 12.56 -16.44 -0.42
N ILE A 503 13.04 -17.52 -1.06
CA ILE A 503 14.45 -17.69 -1.43
C ILE A 503 14.88 -16.53 -2.32
N LYS A 504 14.15 -16.28 -3.42
CA LYS A 504 14.45 -15.19 -4.35
C LYS A 504 14.52 -13.84 -3.63
N LYS A 505 13.54 -13.51 -2.80
CA LYS A 505 13.46 -12.23 -2.09
C LYS A 505 14.60 -12.03 -1.10
N LEU A 506 15.01 -13.09 -0.40
CA LEU A 506 16.17 -13.03 0.51
C LEU A 506 17.50 -12.95 -0.27
N THR A 507 17.62 -13.66 -1.39
CA THR A 507 18.79 -13.54 -2.28
C THR A 507 18.92 -12.12 -2.84
N ASP A 508 17.82 -11.51 -3.29
CA ASP A 508 17.81 -10.09 -3.72
C ASP A 508 18.26 -9.15 -2.59
N PHE A 509 17.91 -9.46 -1.33
CA PHE A 509 18.22 -8.63 -0.16
C PHE A 509 19.67 -8.80 0.33
N PHE A 510 20.18 -10.03 0.36
CA PHE A 510 21.51 -10.37 0.93
C PHE A 510 22.62 -10.53 -0.12
N GLY A 511 22.28 -10.68 -1.40
CA GLY A 511 23.21 -10.95 -2.50
C GLY A 511 23.17 -12.41 -2.98
N GLU A 512 23.56 -12.63 -4.24
CA GLU A 512 23.56 -13.93 -4.92
C GLU A 512 24.33 -15.02 -4.16
N GLU A 513 25.40 -14.65 -3.45
CA GLU A 513 26.21 -15.56 -2.65
C GLU A 513 25.49 -16.18 -1.43
N SER A 514 24.29 -15.69 -1.13
CA SER A 514 23.46 -16.17 -0.01
C SER A 514 22.40 -17.19 -0.41
N GLU A 515 22.21 -17.47 -1.71
CA GLU A 515 21.11 -18.32 -2.21
C GLU A 515 21.07 -19.71 -1.54
N ASP A 516 22.19 -20.43 -1.53
CA ASP A 516 22.31 -21.77 -0.92
C ASP A 516 21.85 -21.81 0.56
N GLU A 517 22.09 -20.72 1.30
CA GLU A 517 21.69 -20.61 2.70
C GLU A 517 20.16 -20.59 2.85
N TRP A 518 19.47 -19.88 1.96
CA TRP A 518 18.01 -19.78 1.98
C TRP A 518 17.36 -21.06 1.47
N GLU A 519 17.96 -21.74 0.48
CA GLU A 519 17.52 -23.05 0.00
C GLU A 519 17.53 -24.12 1.10
N ASP A 520 18.59 -24.15 1.91
CA ASP A 520 18.77 -25.10 3.01
C ASP A 520 17.78 -24.87 4.16
N LYS A 521 17.34 -23.63 4.35
CA LYS A 521 16.57 -23.20 5.51
C LYS A 521 15.06 -23.18 5.29
N ILE A 522 14.61 -22.85 4.09
CA ILE A 522 13.19 -22.66 3.80
C ILE A 522 12.60 -23.98 3.28
N GLU A 523 11.53 -24.43 3.92
CA GLU A 523 10.83 -25.67 3.57
C GLU A 523 9.35 -25.38 3.32
N ALA A 524 8.77 -26.07 2.33
CA ALA A 524 7.34 -26.10 2.14
C ALA A 524 6.73 -27.29 2.90
N GLU A 525 5.87 -27.01 3.87
CA GLU A 525 5.07 -28.04 4.54
C GLU A 525 3.63 -27.53 4.70
N ASP A 526 2.68 -28.44 4.96
CA ASP A 526 1.34 -28.03 5.32
C ASP A 526 1.32 -27.43 6.73
N ILE A 527 1.37 -26.10 6.80
CA ILE A 527 1.30 -25.33 8.05
C ILE A 527 -0.11 -25.31 8.67
N GLY A 528 -1.13 -25.90 8.03
CA GLY A 528 -2.52 -25.82 8.49
C GLY A 528 -3.17 -24.47 8.15
N GLY A 529 -4.36 -24.16 8.68
CA GLY A 529 -5.02 -22.88 8.43
C GLY A 529 -5.98 -22.83 7.24
N ILE A 530 -6.82 -23.85 7.07
CA ILE A 530 -8.08 -23.80 6.31
C ILE A 530 -9.24 -24.03 7.27
#